data_AF-W4FGC5-F1
#
_entry.id   AF-W4FGC5-F1
#
_cell.length_a   1.000
_cell.length_b   1.000
_cell.length_c   1.000
_cell.angle_alpha   90.00
_cell.angle_beta   90.00
_cell.angle_gamma   90.00
#
_symmetry.space_group_name_H-M   'P 1'
#
loop_
_entity.id
_entity.type
_entity.pdbx_description
1 polymer ?
#
loop_
_entity_poly.entity_id
_entity_poly.type
_entity_poly.pdbx_seq_one_letter_code
_entity_poly.pdbx_strand_id
1 'polypeptide(L)'
;MSSATAKELQAEYQAARVQTKNWIQNAKKSIAVRNAAGPPTGPAQFIQRFAYNYGTRHVHTNSVAPLVHILLIVGATGITTAYLGRHRNKHAAQAAKKGDHHDAHHH
;
A
#
# COMPACT_ATOMS: atom_id res chain seq x y z
N MET A 1 34.38 14.77 -30.31
CA MET A 1 34.46 15.56 -29.06
C MET A 1 33.74 16.88 -29.31
N SER A 2 32.76 17.23 -28.48
CA SER A 2 31.87 18.38 -28.72
C SER A 2 32.66 19.68 -28.87
N SER A 3 32.47 20.40 -29.97
CA SER A 3 33.12 21.67 -30.30
C SER A 3 32.34 22.87 -29.74
N ALA A 4 31.80 22.75 -28.53
CA ALA A 4 31.07 23.84 -27.90
C ALA A 4 32.06 24.95 -27.51
N THR A 5 31.78 26.17 -27.95
CA THR A 5 32.55 27.35 -27.57
C THR A 5 32.39 27.63 -26.07
N ALA A 6 33.37 28.30 -25.45
CA ALA A 6 33.33 28.62 -24.02
C ALA A 6 32.03 29.35 -23.60
N LYS A 7 31.46 30.15 -24.52
CA LYS A 7 30.21 30.88 -24.31
C LYS A 7 28.98 29.97 -24.31
N GLU A 8 28.97 28.93 -25.16
CA GLU A 8 27.91 27.92 -25.20
C GLU A 8 27.93 27.06 -23.94
N LEU A 9 29.11 26.60 -23.51
CA LEU A 9 29.29 25.87 -22.25
C LEU A 9 28.85 26.69 -21.03
N GLN A 10 29.15 27.99 -21.02
CA GLN A 10 28.71 28.88 -19.94
C GLN A 10 27.19 29.07 -19.93
N ALA A 11 26.55 29.20 -21.11
CA ALA A 11 25.10 29.33 -21.22
C ALA A 11 24.39 28.05 -20.77
N GLU A 12 24.87 26.87 -21.18
CA GLU A 12 24.37 25.57 -20.75
C GLU A 12 24.50 25.40 -19.23
N TYR A 13 25.64 25.79 -18.66
CA TYR A 13 25.85 25.75 -17.21
C TYR A 13 24.86 26.64 -16.45
N GLN A 14 24.61 27.86 -16.91
CA GLN A 14 23.63 28.75 -16.27
C GLN A 14 22.21 28.20 -16.41
N ALA A 15 21.85 27.65 -17.57
CA ALA A 15 20.54 27.00 -17.77
C ALA A 15 20.34 25.81 -16.82
N ALA A 16 21.35 24.95 -16.69
CA ALA A 16 21.32 23.81 -15.76
C ALA A 16 21.19 24.25 -14.29
N ARG A 17 21.86 25.34 -13.90
CA ARG A 17 21.72 25.91 -12.55
C ARG A 17 20.33 26.46 -12.28
N VAL A 18 19.74 27.16 -13.24
CA VAL A 18 18.36 27.68 -13.13
C VAL A 18 17.37 26.53 -13.03
N GLN A 19 17.51 25.50 -13.86
CA GLN A 19 16.68 24.30 -13.80
C GLN A 19 16.79 23.61 -12.44
N THR A 20 18.01 23.43 -11.93
CA THR A 20 18.26 22.83 -10.61
C THR A 20 17.62 23.66 -9.51
N LYS A 21 17.76 24.99 -9.55
CA LYS A 21 17.13 25.89 -8.57
C LYS A 21 15.61 25.76 -8.59
N ASN A 22 15.00 25.75 -9.77
CA ASN A 22 13.55 25.60 -9.93
C ASN A 22 13.07 24.23 -9.44
N TRP A 23 13.82 23.17 -9.73
CA TRP A 23 13.54 21.83 -9.21
C TRP A 23 13.56 21.79 -7.68
N ILE A 24 14.60 22.35 -7.05
CA ILE A 24 14.69 22.43 -5.57
C ILE A 24 13.51 23.24 -5.00
N GLN A 25 13.16 24.37 -5.61
CA GLN A 25 12.03 25.19 -5.16
C GLN A 25 10.70 24.43 -5.26
N ASN A 26 10.47 23.71 -6.36
CA ASN A 26 9.27 22.90 -6.55
C ASN A 26 9.21 21.72 -5.56
N ALA A 27 10.36 21.08 -5.28
CA ALA A 27 10.45 20.04 -4.26
C ALA A 27 10.14 20.57 -2.86
N LYS A 28 10.66 21.74 -2.49
CA LYS A 28 10.33 22.39 -1.22
C LYS A 28 8.84 22.73 -1.12
N LYS A 29 8.25 23.27 -2.20
CA LYS A 29 6.82 23.55 -2.27
C LYS A 29 5.98 22.28 -2.16
N SER A 30 6.36 21.19 -2.81
CA SER A 30 5.61 19.92 -2.73
C SER A 30 5.66 19.29 -1.34
N ILE A 31 6.77 19.41 -0.63
CA ILE A 31 6.88 19.01 0.79
C ILE A 31 5.99 19.91 1.66
N ALA A 32 6.05 21.23 1.46
CA ALA A 32 5.21 22.18 2.20
C ALA A 32 3.72 21.92 2.00
N VAL A 33 3.28 21.65 0.77
CA VAL A 33 1.89 21.26 0.47
C VAL A 33 1.51 19.97 1.18
N ARG A 34 2.35 18.93 1.15
CA ARG A 34 2.10 17.68 1.88
C ARG A 34 1.99 17.87 3.39
N ASN A 35 2.81 18.75 3.95
CA ASN A 35 2.78 19.05 5.39
C ASN A 35 1.58 19.93 5.77
N ALA A 36 1.16 20.84 4.90
CA ALA A 36 0.05 21.75 5.14
C ALA A 36 -1.33 21.13 4.86
N ALA A 37 -1.41 20.14 3.96
CA ALA A 37 -2.67 19.53 3.52
C ALA A 37 -3.42 18.77 4.64
N GLY A 38 -2.75 18.45 5.75
CA GLY A 38 -3.35 17.73 6.87
C GLY A 38 -3.91 16.35 6.46
N PRO A 39 -4.62 15.66 7.37
CA PRO A 39 -5.27 14.40 7.04
C PRO A 39 -6.40 14.61 6.02
N PRO A 40 -6.58 13.71 5.03
CA PRO A 40 -7.71 13.75 4.10
C PRO A 40 -9.04 13.89 4.85
N THR A 41 -9.86 14.87 4.48
CA THR A 41 -11.16 15.15 5.14
C THR A 41 -12.33 14.70 4.27
N GLY A 42 -13.36 14.12 4.90
CA GLY A 42 -14.61 13.71 4.24
C GLY A 42 -14.86 12.20 4.32
N PRO A 43 -16.15 11.77 4.30
CA PRO A 43 -16.53 10.37 4.52
C PRO A 43 -16.02 9.42 3.42
N ALA A 44 -15.93 9.90 2.18
CA ALA A 44 -15.42 9.12 1.04
C ALA A 44 -13.91 8.83 1.13
N GLN A 45 -13.17 9.52 2.00
CA GLN A 45 -11.71 9.44 2.10
C GLN A 45 -11.24 8.70 3.35
N PHE A 46 -12.11 7.88 3.96
CA PHE A 46 -11.80 7.14 5.19
C PHE A 46 -10.51 6.31 5.08
N ILE A 47 -10.34 5.55 4.01
CA ILE A 47 -9.16 4.70 3.81
C ILE A 47 -7.89 5.55 3.67
N GLN A 48 -7.96 6.65 2.92
CA GLN A 48 -6.83 7.56 2.75
C GLN A 48 -6.46 8.23 4.08
N ARG A 49 -7.46 8.61 4.87
CA ARG A 49 -7.28 9.19 6.21
C ARG A 49 -6.70 8.18 7.20
N PHE A 50 -7.17 6.94 7.16
CA PHE A 50 -6.60 5.84 7.95
C PHE A 50 -5.13 5.62 7.60
N ALA A 51 -4.81 5.51 6.31
CA ALA A 51 -3.44 5.33 5.83
C ALA A 51 -2.53 6.50 6.24
N TYR A 52 -3.00 7.74 6.11
CA TYR A 52 -2.26 8.93 6.55
C TYR A 52 -1.95 8.88 8.06
N ASN A 53 -2.96 8.64 8.89
CA ASN A 53 -2.78 8.56 10.35
C ASN A 53 -1.92 7.38 10.78
N TYR A 54 -1.99 6.26 10.07
CA TYR A 54 -1.16 5.09 10.34
C TYR A 54 0.30 5.37 9.97
N GLY A 55 0.54 6.00 8.81
CA GLY A 55 1.86 6.39 8.33
C GLY A 55 2.56 7.38 9.26
N THR A 56 1.86 8.41 9.72
CA THR A 56 2.40 9.40 10.67
C THR A 56 2.77 8.79 12.02
N ARG A 57 2.03 7.77 12.50
CA ARG A 57 2.30 7.12 13.79
C ARG A 57 3.41 6.07 13.72
N HIS A 58 3.47 5.28 12.66
CA HIS A 58 4.27 4.05 12.65
C HIS A 58 5.34 3.98 11.55
N VAL A 59 5.14 4.66 10.41
CA VAL A 59 6.05 4.52 9.26
C VAL A 59 7.16 5.57 9.31
N HIS A 60 6.82 6.82 9.66
CA HIS A 60 7.79 7.93 9.69
C HIS A 60 8.54 8.06 11.02
N THR A 61 8.31 7.15 11.96
CA THR A 61 8.81 7.20 13.34
C THR A 61 9.89 6.16 13.65
N ASN A 62 10.51 5.54 12.63
CA ASN A 62 11.48 4.44 12.77
C ASN A 62 10.97 3.27 13.63
N SER A 63 9.65 3.07 13.71
CA SER A 63 9.05 1.98 14.47
C SER A 63 9.04 0.69 13.65
N VAL A 64 9.24 -0.45 14.33
CA VAL A 64 9.11 -1.80 13.73
C VAL A 64 7.64 -2.22 13.60
N ALA A 65 6.73 -1.47 14.22
CA ALA A 65 5.30 -1.77 14.23
C ALA A 65 4.72 -2.07 12.83
N PRO A 66 5.05 -1.36 11.74
CA PRO A 66 4.50 -1.68 10.42
C PRO A 66 4.79 -3.11 9.96
N LEU A 67 6.01 -3.63 10.23
CA LEU A 67 6.38 -5.00 9.88
C LEU A 67 5.57 -6.02 10.67
N VAL A 68 5.35 -5.76 11.96
CA VAL A 68 4.54 -6.62 12.83
C VAL A 68 3.08 -6.64 12.37
N HIS A 69 2.49 -5.49 12.03
CA HIS A 69 1.11 -5.44 11.53
C HIS A 69 0.96 -6.21 10.22
N ILE A 70 1.91 -6.10 9.29
CA ILE A 70 1.91 -6.87 8.03
C ILE A 70 1.94 -8.37 8.34
N LEU A 71 2.84 -8.81 9.23
CA LEU A 71 2.94 -10.21 9.62
C LEU A 71 1.63 -10.73 10.23
N LEU A 72 0.99 -9.94 11.10
CA LEU A 72 -0.28 -10.29 11.72
C LEU A 72 -1.42 -10.40 10.69
N ILE A 73 -1.49 -9.48 9.74
CA ILE A 73 -2.50 -9.51 8.66
C ILE A 73 -2.31 -10.76 7.82
N VAL A 74 -1.09 -11.07 7.39
CA VAL A 74 -0.81 -12.26 6.58
C VAL A 74 -1.11 -13.54 7.36
N GLY A 75 -0.64 -13.63 8.61
CA GLY A 75 -0.89 -14.79 9.48
C GLY A 75 -2.38 -15.03 9.73
N ALA A 76 -3.12 -13.98 10.11
CA ALA A 76 -4.56 -14.08 10.34
C ALA A 76 -5.34 -14.45 9.07
N THR A 77 -4.96 -13.87 7.92
CA THR A 77 -5.58 -14.20 6.63
C THR A 77 -5.33 -15.66 6.26
N GLY A 78 -4.10 -16.16 6.42
CA GLY A 78 -3.76 -17.56 6.18
C GLY A 78 -4.57 -18.53 7.03
N ILE A 79 -4.64 -18.29 8.34
CA ILE A 79 -5.44 -19.11 9.29
C ILE A 79 -6.92 -19.08 8.91
N THR A 80 -7.48 -17.90 8.62
CA THR A 80 -8.89 -17.73 8.24
C THR A 80 -9.23 -18.48 6.96
N THR A 81 -8.35 -18.41 5.96
CA THR A 81 -8.54 -19.08 4.67
C THR A 81 -8.47 -20.60 4.81
N ALA A 82 -7.53 -21.10 5.61
CA ALA A 82 -7.42 -22.52 5.94
C ALA A 82 -8.65 -23.01 6.73
N TYR A 83 -9.14 -22.22 7.69
CA TYR A 83 -10.35 -22.53 8.44
C TYR A 83 -11.58 -22.60 7.53
N LEU A 84 -11.79 -21.60 6.66
CA LEU A 84 -12.91 -21.58 5.72
C LEU A 84 -12.83 -22.74 4.72
N GLY A 85 -11.65 -23.05 4.19
CA GLY A 85 -11.44 -24.20 3.30
C GLY A 85 -11.76 -25.53 3.99
N ARG A 86 -11.25 -25.73 5.21
CA ARG A 86 -11.49 -26.96 5.99
C ARG A 86 -12.95 -27.08 6.43
N HIS A 87 -13.59 -25.97 6.78
CA HIS A 87 -15.00 -25.93 7.16
C HIS A 87 -15.90 -26.26 5.96
N ARG A 88 -15.65 -25.66 4.79
CA ARG A 88 -16.38 -25.98 3.55
C ARG A 88 -16.23 -27.45 3.14
N ASN A 89 -15.03 -28.01 3.26
CA ASN A 89 -14.79 -29.42 2.95
C ASN A 89 -15.47 -30.38 3.94
N LYS A 90 -15.59 -29.99 5.22
CA LYS A 90 -16.37 -30.75 6.21
C LYS A 90 -17.86 -30.74 5.89
N HIS A 91 -18.43 -29.60 5.50
CA HIS A 91 -19.83 -29.50 5.06
C HIS A 91 -20.08 -30.29 3.77
N ALA A 92 -19.18 -30.22 2.79
CA ALA A 92 -19.26 -31.02 1.57
C ALA A 92 -19.18 -32.53 1.87
N ALA A 93 -18.29 -32.96 2.78
CA ALA A 93 -18.18 -34.35 3.20
C ALA A 93 -19.40 -34.83 4.01
N GLN A 94 -20.01 -33.97 4.83
CA GLN A 94 -21.26 -34.28 5.54
C GLN A 94 -22.45 -34.34 4.58
N ALA A 95 -22.51 -33.46 3.59
CA ALA A 95 -23.53 -33.49 2.53
C ALA A 95 -23.42 -34.77 1.69
N ALA A 96 -22.21 -35.19 1.32
CA ALA A 96 -21.96 -36.45 0.62
C ALA A 96 -22.40 -37.68 1.44
N LYS A 97 -22.08 -37.70 2.75
CA LYS A 97 -22.53 -38.80 3.64
C LYS A 97 -24.05 -38.84 3.82
N LYS A 98 -24.75 -37.71 3.80
CA LYS A 98 -26.21 -37.66 3.98
C LYS A 98 -26.98 -38.08 2.72
N GLY A 99 -26.37 -37.95 1.53
CA GLY A 99 -26.94 -38.45 0.27
C GLY A 99 -27.01 -39.98 0.20
N ASP A 100 -25.93 -40.68 0.59
CA ASP A 100 -25.86 -42.15 0.53
C ASP A 100 -26.85 -42.86 1.48
N HIS A 101 -27.26 -42.22 2.58
CA HIS A 101 -28.18 -42.85 3.54
C HIS A 101 -29.66 -42.76 3.16
N HIS A 102 -30.04 -41.93 2.18
CA HIS A 102 -31.44 -41.82 1.74
C HIS A 102 -31.82 -42.88 0.70
N ASP A 103 -30.86 -43.48 -0.01
CA ASP A 103 -31.12 -44.48 -1.06
C ASP A 103 -31.14 -45.93 -0.53
N ALA A 104 -30.75 -46.17 0.73
CA ALA A 104 -30.61 -47.52 1.30
C ALA A 104 -31.85 -48.06 2.04
N HIS A 105 -32.96 -47.31 2.09
CA HIS A 105 -34.19 -47.70 2.82
C HIS A 105 -35.40 -47.99 1.91
N HIS A 106 -35.21 -48.08 0.61
CA HIS A 106 -36.24 -48.48 -0.36
C HIS A 106 -35.87 -49.81 -1.03
N HIS A 107 -35.93 -50.91 -0.27
CA HIS A 107 -36.01 -52.27 -0.80
C HIS A 107 -36.92 -53.12 0.08
#